data_AF-A0A8H7V7Z1-F1
#
_entry.id   AF-A0A8H7V7Z1-F1
#
_cell.length_a   1.000
_cell.length_b   1.000
_cell.length_c   1.000
_cell.angle_alpha   90.00
_cell.angle_beta   90.00
_cell.angle_gamma   90.00
#
_symmetry.space_group_name_H-M   'P 1'
#
loop_
_entity.id
_entity.type
_entity.pdbx_description
1 polymer ?
#
loop_
_entity_poly.entity_id
_entity_poly.type
_entity_poly.pdbx_seq_one_letter_code
_entity_poly.pdbx_strand_id
1 'polypeptide(L)'
;MFETEESSVASSFGEDDMDLFLDRCSICFDAQLDMCLEFCRDQYCVDCFQRYITEVVKSSWGLSVTPISCPVCNESIPKREWSQYVPQHIVDTYDKFNKPYRSYIRTCPHCETDIIPCLHSSEKPSNYRYTKNK
;
A
#
# COMPACT_ATOMS: atom_id res chain seq x y z
N MET A 1 -40.26 -37.90 5.26
CA MET A 1 -38.90 -37.72 5.81
C MET A 1 -38.15 -36.92 4.77
N PHE A 2 -37.82 -35.66 5.08
CA PHE A 2 -37.00 -34.82 4.22
C PHE A 2 -35.57 -34.99 4.73
N GLU A 3 -34.72 -35.66 3.96
CA GLU A 3 -33.28 -35.67 4.21
C GLU A 3 -32.60 -34.96 3.07
N THR A 4 -31.88 -33.92 3.46
CA THR A 4 -31.30 -32.85 2.65
C THR A 4 -30.14 -33.41 1.83
N GLU A 5 -30.17 -33.15 0.53
CA GLU A 5 -29.05 -33.43 -0.38
C GLU A 5 -27.90 -32.47 -0.01
N GLU A 6 -26.97 -32.94 0.83
CA GLU A 6 -25.70 -32.26 1.08
C GLU A 6 -24.82 -32.37 -0.19
N SER A 7 -25.14 -31.53 -1.18
CA SER A 7 -24.33 -31.29 -2.36
C SER A 7 -23.03 -30.60 -1.93
N SER A 8 -22.08 -31.40 -1.46
CA SER A 8 -20.69 -31.02 -1.27
C SER A 8 -20.09 -30.78 -2.66
N VAL A 9 -20.06 -29.52 -3.07
CA VAL A 9 -19.40 -29.01 -4.30
C VAL A 9 -17.87 -29.08 -4.20
N ALA A 10 -17.33 -30.08 -3.51
CA ALA A 10 -15.91 -30.43 -3.57
C ALA A 10 -15.66 -31.00 -4.97
N SER A 11 -15.57 -30.07 -5.92
CA SER A 11 -15.20 -30.34 -7.29
C SER A 11 -13.88 -31.06 -7.26
N SER A 12 -13.82 -32.17 -7.97
CA SER A 12 -12.63 -32.98 -8.21
C SER A 12 -11.63 -32.15 -9.02
N PHE A 13 -10.93 -31.22 -8.38
CA PHE A 13 -9.77 -30.56 -8.97
C PHE A 13 -8.69 -31.63 -9.10
N GLY A 14 -8.37 -32.04 -10.33
CA GLY A 14 -7.25 -32.91 -10.61
C GLY A 14 -5.94 -32.25 -10.17
N GLU A 15 -4.91 -33.04 -9.89
CA GLU A 15 -3.57 -32.54 -9.52
C GLU A 15 -3.04 -31.54 -10.58
N ASP A 16 -3.46 -31.69 -11.84
CA ASP A 16 -3.16 -30.79 -12.97
C ASP A 16 -3.67 -29.34 -12.80
N ASP A 17 -4.71 -29.12 -11.98
CA ASP A 17 -5.31 -27.79 -11.77
C ASP A 17 -4.48 -26.94 -10.79
N MET A 18 -3.78 -27.58 -9.83
CA MET A 18 -2.88 -26.90 -8.89
C MET A 18 -1.62 -26.37 -9.60
N ASP A 19 -1.11 -27.12 -10.57
CA ASP A 19 0.05 -26.73 -11.36
C ASP A 19 -0.21 -25.46 -12.20
N LEU A 20 -1.46 -25.23 -12.60
CA LEU A 20 -1.86 -24.04 -13.35
C LEU A 20 -1.66 -22.74 -12.55
N PHE A 21 -1.76 -22.80 -11.21
CA PHE A 21 -1.63 -21.64 -10.32
C PHE A 21 -0.20 -21.34 -9.87
N LEU A 22 0.74 -22.28 -10.06
CA LEU A 22 2.15 -22.10 -9.66
C LEU A 22 2.81 -20.93 -10.40
N ASP A 23 2.40 -20.72 -11.65
CA ASP A 23 2.94 -19.69 -12.54
C ASP A 23 2.00 -18.47 -12.67
N ARG A 24 1.13 -18.23 -11.67
CA ARG A 24 0.18 -17.12 -11.67
C ARG A 24 0.48 -16.13 -10.56
N CYS A 25 0.22 -14.86 -10.83
CA CYS A 25 0.38 -13.80 -9.85
C CYS A 25 -0.44 -14.07 -8.59
N SER A 26 0.19 -14.01 -7.41
CA SER A 26 -0.48 -14.26 -6.12
C SER A 26 -1.49 -13.20 -5.69
N ILE A 27 -1.72 -12.15 -6.51
CA ILE A 27 -2.76 -11.14 -6.30
C ILE A 27 -3.96 -11.39 -7.23
N CYS A 28 -3.75 -11.51 -8.54
CA CYS A 28 -4.86 -11.63 -9.51
C CYS A 28 -5.17 -13.06 -9.95
N PHE A 29 -4.26 -14.01 -9.72
CA PHE A 29 -4.35 -15.42 -10.14
C PHE A 29 -4.57 -15.62 -11.66
N ASP A 30 -4.28 -14.60 -12.48
CA ASP A 30 -4.58 -14.58 -13.92
C ASP A 30 -3.30 -14.38 -14.75
N ALA A 31 -2.60 -13.26 -14.51
CA ALA A 31 -1.40 -12.91 -15.25
C ALA A 31 -0.23 -13.87 -14.98
N GLN A 32 0.60 -14.06 -16.02
CA GLN A 32 1.92 -14.67 -15.89
C GLN A 32 2.82 -13.81 -14.98
N LEU A 33 3.82 -14.48 -14.42
CA LEU A 33 4.72 -13.89 -13.45
C LEU A 33 5.80 -13.06 -14.13
N ASP A 34 5.95 -11.83 -13.67
CA ASP A 34 7.02 -10.94 -14.10
C ASP A 34 8.12 -10.81 -13.04
N MET A 35 7.78 -11.07 -11.77
CA MET A 35 8.68 -10.85 -10.64
C MET A 35 8.42 -11.80 -9.48
N CYS A 36 9.46 -12.02 -8.68
CA CYS A 36 9.47 -12.87 -7.49
C CYS A 36 10.23 -12.15 -6.37
N LEU A 37 9.68 -12.15 -5.16
CA LEU A 37 10.33 -11.52 -4.01
C LEU A 37 11.56 -12.31 -3.54
N GLU A 38 12.62 -11.63 -3.11
CA GLU A 38 13.91 -12.21 -2.70
C GLU A 38 13.76 -13.18 -1.52
N PHE A 39 12.91 -12.82 -0.54
CA PHE A 39 12.80 -13.52 0.74
C PHE A 39 11.71 -14.60 0.72
N CYS A 40 10.44 -14.20 0.66
CA CYS A 40 9.31 -15.14 0.74
C CYS A 40 9.02 -15.90 -0.56
N ARG A 41 9.69 -15.53 -1.67
CA ARG A 41 9.52 -16.14 -3.00
C ARG A 41 8.13 -16.02 -3.61
N ASP A 42 7.24 -15.23 -3.02
CA ASP A 42 5.95 -14.94 -3.64
C ASP A 42 6.11 -14.23 -4.99
N GLN A 43 5.17 -14.50 -5.89
CA GLN A 43 5.31 -14.17 -7.31
C GLN A 43 4.16 -13.28 -7.78
N TYR A 44 4.49 -12.24 -8.55
CA TYR A 44 3.52 -11.24 -8.99
C TYR A 44 3.72 -10.85 -10.45
N CYS A 45 2.66 -10.37 -11.08
CA CYS A 45 2.81 -9.50 -12.24
C CYS A 45 3.16 -8.09 -11.77
N VAL A 46 3.89 -7.34 -12.60
CA VAL A 46 4.35 -5.98 -12.24
C VAL A 46 3.17 -5.05 -11.95
N ASP A 47 2.08 -5.16 -12.72
CA ASP A 47 0.91 -4.29 -12.57
C ASP A 47 0.24 -4.42 -11.20
N CYS A 48 0.01 -5.65 -10.74
CA CYS A 48 -0.60 -5.89 -9.44
C CYS A 48 0.31 -5.41 -8.31
N PHE A 49 1.61 -5.68 -8.40
CA PHE A 49 2.57 -5.23 -7.40
C PHE A 49 2.65 -3.70 -7.34
N GLN A 50 2.73 -3.03 -8.49
CA GLN A 50 2.74 -1.57 -8.57
C GLN A 50 1.52 -0.92 -7.95
N ARG A 51 0.32 -1.44 -8.26
CA ARG A 51 -0.94 -0.94 -7.70
C ARG A 51 -0.95 -1.08 -6.18
N TYR A 52 -0.60 -2.27 -5.69
CA TYR A 52 -0.52 -2.55 -4.25
C TYR A 52 0.40 -1.55 -3.53
N ILE A 53 1.65 -1.42 -3.97
CA ILE A 53 2.62 -0.51 -3.34
C ILE A 53 2.11 0.94 -3.39
N THR A 54 1.57 1.36 -4.53
CA THR A 54 1.03 2.71 -4.70
C THR A 54 -0.08 3.01 -3.71
N GLU A 55 -0.99 2.06 -3.48
CA GLU A 55 -2.07 2.20 -2.50
C GLU A 55 -1.55 2.24 -1.06
N VAL A 56 -0.59 1.38 -0.70
CA VAL A 56 0.04 1.39 0.62
C VAL A 56 0.73 2.73 0.89
N VAL A 57 1.49 3.25 -0.08
CA VAL A 57 2.17 4.55 0.04
C VAL A 57 1.15 5.69 0.17
N LYS A 58 0.10 5.71 -0.65
CA LYS A 58 -0.92 6.78 -0.63
C LYS A 58 -1.83 6.74 0.59
N SER A 59 -2.05 5.56 1.16
CA SER A 59 -2.87 5.39 2.39
C SER A 59 -2.07 5.63 3.68
N SER A 60 -0.75 5.81 3.58
CA SER A 60 0.12 6.07 4.72
C SER A 60 0.04 7.53 5.18
N TRP A 61 -0.34 7.74 6.45
CA TRP A 61 -0.53 9.08 7.03
C TRP A 61 0.68 9.64 7.80
N GLY A 62 1.88 9.08 7.59
CA GLY A 62 3.15 9.68 8.03
C GLY A 62 3.31 9.89 9.54
N LEU A 63 2.57 9.16 10.38
CA LEU A 63 2.71 9.19 11.85
C LEU A 63 3.79 8.22 12.35
N SER A 64 4.00 7.15 11.61
CA SER A 64 5.03 6.14 11.82
C SER A 64 5.59 5.75 10.47
N VAL A 65 6.75 5.11 10.47
CA VAL A 65 7.26 4.50 9.25
C VAL A 65 6.26 3.45 8.79
N THR A 66 5.77 3.51 7.55
CA THR A 66 4.96 2.43 6.99
C THR A 66 5.89 1.38 6.40
N PRO A 67 6.05 0.21 7.03
CA PRO A 67 6.71 -0.90 6.37
C PRO A 67 5.85 -1.37 5.20
N ILE A 68 6.50 -1.67 4.08
CA ILE A 68 5.86 -2.37 2.97
C ILE A 68 6.04 -3.86 3.22
N SER A 69 4.94 -4.60 3.21
CA SER A 69 4.92 -6.04 3.47
C SER A 69 4.40 -6.79 2.25
N CYS A 70 4.73 -8.08 2.17
CA CYS A 70 4.11 -8.98 1.21
C CYS A 70 2.60 -9.09 1.49
N PRO A 71 1.71 -8.94 0.48
CA PRO A 71 0.27 -9.07 0.68
C PRO A 71 -0.20 -10.49 1.03
N VAL A 72 0.65 -11.50 0.84
CA VAL A 72 0.34 -12.91 1.12
C VAL A 72 0.83 -13.29 2.51
N CYS A 73 2.15 -13.21 2.76
CA CYS A 73 2.76 -13.68 4.01
C CYS A 73 3.00 -12.58 5.05
N ASN A 74 2.76 -11.31 4.73
CA ASN A 74 3.02 -10.13 5.57
C ASN A 74 4.48 -9.89 5.96
N GLU A 75 5.44 -10.63 5.38
CA GLU A 75 6.87 -10.36 5.58
C GLU A 75 7.28 -9.00 5.01
N SER A 76 8.19 -8.32 5.70
CA SER A 76 8.68 -6.99 5.30
C SER A 76 9.50 -7.07 4.02
N ILE A 77 9.16 -6.26 3.02
CA ILE A 77 9.88 -6.15 1.76
C ILE A 77 10.86 -4.97 1.85
N PRO A 78 12.18 -5.18 1.67
CA PRO A 78 13.16 -4.10 1.69
C PRO A 78 12.89 -3.03 0.64
N LYS A 79 13.12 -1.76 1.00
CA LYS A 79 12.99 -0.62 0.07
C LYS A 79 13.75 -0.83 -1.24
N ARG A 80 14.99 -1.33 -1.16
CA ARG A 80 15.83 -1.58 -2.34
C ARG A 80 15.18 -2.48 -3.38
N GLU A 81 14.27 -3.35 -2.95
CA GLU A 81 13.62 -4.34 -3.79
C GLU A 81 12.36 -3.75 -4.41
N TRP A 82 11.38 -3.38 -3.57
CA TRP A 82 10.10 -2.88 -4.09
C TRP A 82 10.23 -1.58 -4.89
N SER A 83 11.24 -0.74 -4.59
CA SER A 83 11.45 0.52 -5.31
C SER A 83 11.85 0.34 -6.77
N GLN A 84 12.36 -0.83 -7.16
CA GLN A 84 12.74 -1.12 -8.55
C GLN A 84 11.52 -1.32 -9.45
N TYR A 85 10.39 -1.70 -8.84
CA TYR A 85 9.20 -2.08 -9.57
C TYR A 85 8.17 -0.96 -9.66
N VAL A 86 8.35 0.17 -8.96
CA VAL A 86 7.41 1.29 -8.96
C VAL A 86 8.01 2.55 -9.58
N PRO A 87 7.19 3.47 -10.10
CA PRO A 87 7.67 4.75 -10.57
C PRO A 87 8.37 5.58 -9.47
N GLN A 88 9.39 6.35 -9.86
CA GLN A 88 10.19 7.17 -8.93
C GLN A 88 9.33 8.10 -8.04
N HIS A 89 8.27 8.70 -8.58
CA HIS A 89 7.40 9.59 -7.80
C HIS A 89 6.70 8.90 -6.61
N ILE A 90 6.48 7.57 -6.68
CA ILE A 90 5.94 6.79 -5.56
C ILE A 90 7.01 6.62 -4.47
N VAL A 91 8.25 6.36 -4.87
CA VAL A 91 9.41 6.29 -3.96
C VAL A 91 9.62 7.62 -3.25
N ASP A 92 9.55 8.73 -3.99
CA ASP A 92 9.70 10.08 -3.44
C ASP A 92 8.57 10.41 -2.44
N THR A 93 7.34 9.97 -2.74
CA THR A 93 6.19 10.12 -1.83
C THR A 93 6.39 9.31 -0.55
N TYR A 94 6.86 8.07 -0.67
CA TYR A 94 7.21 7.24 0.47
C TYR A 94 8.28 7.92 1.33
N ASP A 95 9.36 8.42 0.73
CA ASP A 95 10.43 9.10 1.46
C ASP A 95 9.96 10.39 2.13
N LYS A 96 9.07 11.15 1.47
CA LYS A 96 8.43 12.34 2.04
C LYS A 96 7.62 12.00 3.29
N PHE A 97 6.87 10.90 3.27
CA PHE A 97 6.02 10.46 4.38
C PHE A 97 6.81 9.82 5.53
N ASN A 98 7.95 9.20 5.24
CA ASN A 98 8.77 8.46 6.21
C ASN A 98 10.02 9.21 6.69
N LYS A 99 10.16 10.51 6.36
CA LYS A 99 11.32 11.34 6.75
C LYS A 99 11.48 11.38 8.29
N PRO A 100 12.69 11.12 8.83
CA PRO A 100 12.93 11.20 10.27
C PRO A 100 12.73 12.62 10.81
N TYR A 101 12.24 12.71 12.05
CA TYR A 101 11.97 13.98 12.76
C TYR A 101 11.00 14.92 12.03
N ARG A 102 10.07 14.38 11.23
CA ARG A 102 9.03 15.19 10.60
C ARG A 102 8.22 15.90 11.68
N SER A 103 8.11 17.22 11.57
CA SER A 103 7.15 17.98 12.38
C SER A 103 5.76 17.38 12.14
N TYR A 104 4.92 17.29 13.17
CA TYR A 104 3.54 16.85 12.99
C TYR A 104 2.88 17.80 11.98
N ILE A 105 2.72 17.36 10.73
CA ILE A 105 2.20 18.15 9.60
C ILE A 105 1.13 17.29 8.93
N ARG A 106 -0.08 17.81 8.81
CA ARG A 106 -1.18 17.14 8.09
C ARG A 106 -1.24 17.68 6.68
N THR A 107 -1.22 16.83 5.66
CA THR A 107 -1.38 17.28 4.26
C THR A 107 -2.84 17.15 3.84
N CYS A 108 -3.41 18.19 3.23
CA CYS A 108 -4.77 18.12 2.69
C CYS A 108 -4.81 17.19 1.46
N PRO A 109 -5.70 16.19 1.40
CA PRO A 109 -5.77 15.25 0.27
C PRO A 109 -6.30 15.87 -1.02
N HIS A 110 -6.91 17.06 -0.97
CA HIS A 110 -7.46 17.73 -2.16
C HIS A 110 -6.51 18.73 -2.82
N CYS A 111 -5.69 19.41 -2.04
CA CYS A 111 -4.81 20.49 -2.54
C CYS A 111 -3.33 20.26 -2.21
N GLU A 112 -2.99 19.12 -1.62
CA GLU A 112 -1.62 18.71 -1.24
C GLU A 112 -0.87 19.72 -0.36
N THR A 113 -1.60 20.67 0.23
CA THR A 113 -1.05 21.71 1.08
C THR A 113 -0.80 21.15 2.48
N ASP A 114 0.40 21.39 2.99
CA ASP A 114 0.84 21.02 4.32
C ASP A 114 0.27 21.97 5.39
N ILE A 115 -0.43 21.42 6.39
CA ILE A 115 -0.96 22.09 7.58
C ILE A 115 -0.03 21.76 8.74
N ILE A 116 0.58 22.78 9.33
CA ILE A 116 1.39 22.65 10.55
C ILE A 116 0.45 22.88 11.75
N PRO A 117 -0.01 21.84 12.47
CA PRO A 117 -0.72 22.00 13.73
C PRO A 117 0.09 22.89 14.68
N CYS A 118 -0.60 23.89 15.24
CA CYS A 118 -0.01 25.00 15.97
C CYS A 118 1.16 24.57 16.86
N LEU A 119 2.37 24.99 16.49
CA LEU A 119 3.44 25.16 17.45
C LEU A 119 2.92 26.24 18.41
N HIS A 120 2.72 25.90 19.68
CA HIS A 120 2.30 26.84 20.71
C HIS A 120 3.45 27.83 20.96
N SER A 121 3.69 28.75 20.02
CA SER A 121 4.57 29.88 20.23
C SER A 121 3.94 30.75 21.30
N SER A 122 4.68 31.02 22.36
CA SER A 122 4.35 32.04 23.36
C SER A 122 4.37 33.46 22.78
N GLU A 123 4.60 33.63 21.47
CA GLU A 123 4.55 34.90 20.79
C GLU A 123 3.22 35.04 20.05
N LYS A 124 2.40 35.98 20.54
CA LYS A 124 1.11 36.35 19.96
C LYS A 124 1.30 36.67 18.48
N PRO A 125 0.58 36.00 17.56
CA PRO A 125 0.53 36.45 16.16
C PRO A 125 -0.26 37.75 16.14
N SER A 126 0.44 38.87 15.96
CA SER A 126 -0.20 40.11 15.55
C SER A 126 -0.71 39.93 14.12
N ASN A 127 -2.00 40.20 13.92
CA ASN A 127 -2.70 40.31 12.62
C ASN A 127 -3.27 39.02 12.01
N TYR A 128 -4.38 38.54 12.57
CA TYR A 128 -5.41 37.88 11.77
C TYR A 128 -6.44 38.93 11.32
N ARG A 129 -6.35 39.37 10.05
CA ARG A 129 -7.45 40.08 9.38
C ARG A 129 -8.53 39.05 9.06
N TYR A 130 -9.62 39.10 9.81
CA TYR A 130 -10.87 38.40 9.49
C TYR A 130 -11.50 39.11 8.29
N THR A 131 -11.44 38.53 7.08
CA THR A 131 -12.34 38.92 6.00
C THR A 131 -13.64 38.16 6.16
N LYS A 132 -14.60 38.82 6.81
CA LYS A 132 -15.99 38.39 6.89
C LYS A 132 -16.66 38.75 5.56
N ASN A 133 -16.79 37.80 4.64
CA ASN A 133 -17.58 38.04 3.43
C ASN A 133 -19.07 38.00 3.76
N LYS A 134 -19.76 39.00 3.19
CA LYS A 134 -21.18 39.30 3.32
C LYS A 134 -21.99 38.49 2.32
#